data_AF-A0A7X0D4J7-F1
#
_entry.id   AF-A0A7X0D4J7-F1
#
_cell.length_a   1.000
_cell.length_b   1.000
_cell.length_c   1.000
_cell.angle_alpha   90.00
_cell.angle_beta   90.00
_cell.angle_gamma   90.00
#
_symmetry.space_group_name_H-M   'P 1'
#
loop_
_entity.id
_entity.type
_entity.pdbx_description
1 polymer ?
#
loop_
_entity_poly.entity_id
_entity_poly.type
_entity_poly.pdbx_seq_one_letter_code
_entity_poly.pdbx_strand_id
1 'polypeptide(L)'
;MDDNVHIGSSPVLPCVLRLGIKALRPVCAYTGQGRLYVTYLAFTVNGSPEKSQPESFLWNLGTLVEAVCIKVDMVDRVNEKWRRWGDELRRWRSLAKKTQAQLASLLNVAPVTVSAWERGTRIPNRDTAQAVDEKLGTGGVLDQLWCELTNSREIPEEWRDFAKLERQATAIRAYQPMVIPGLLQTREYARHIMLQWEPELDSDQVEHQVTSRTSRLDGLRRTALTFVLEEGVVGRQVGSADLMREQLDHILNVIDDHRIRVSVIPRHAPLRPLMTGSFRIMTLPDGRLVGHQELMRGVHVTTGTVEAGRMVSMFGSLQAEALSPGASADFIANLRKET
;
A
#
# COMPACT_ATOMS: atom_id res chain seq x y z
N MET A 1 4.22 1.63 -27.59
CA MET A 1 5.13 2.07 -28.67
C MET A 1 5.86 3.28 -28.12
N ASP A 2 7.03 2.99 -27.56
CA ASP A 2 8.21 3.84 -27.30
C ASP A 2 8.93 3.25 -26.09
N ASP A 3 9.48 2.04 -26.29
CA ASP A 3 10.39 1.41 -25.33
C ASP A 3 11.77 1.36 -26.00
N ASN A 4 12.62 2.32 -25.67
CA ASN A 4 14.04 2.27 -25.96
C ASN A 4 14.67 1.10 -25.19
N VAL A 5 14.83 -0.04 -25.85
CA VAL A 5 15.55 -1.19 -25.30
C VAL A 5 17.05 -0.87 -25.31
N HIS A 6 17.64 -0.66 -24.14
CA HIS A 6 19.09 -0.63 -23.99
C HIS A 6 19.66 -2.03 -24.27
N ILE A 7 20.36 -2.15 -25.41
CA ILE A 7 21.00 -3.38 -25.88
C ILE A 7 22.35 -3.53 -25.17
N GLY A 8 22.31 -3.83 -23.87
CA GLY A 8 23.47 -4.29 -23.12
C GLY A 8 23.59 -5.81 -23.20
N SER A 9 24.63 -6.32 -23.86
CA SER A 9 25.04 -7.75 -23.88
C SER A 9 23.98 -8.73 -24.40
N SER A 10 23.40 -8.46 -25.58
CA SER A 10 22.53 -9.40 -26.29
C SER A 10 23.33 -10.23 -27.31
N PRO A 11 23.02 -11.53 -27.53
CA PRO A 11 23.58 -12.36 -28.62
C PRO A 11 23.26 -11.85 -30.03
N VAL A 12 22.61 -10.69 -30.14
CA VAL A 12 22.37 -9.92 -31.36
C VAL A 12 23.64 -9.29 -31.92
N LEU A 13 24.61 -8.88 -31.09
CA LEU A 13 25.83 -8.20 -31.55
C LEU A 13 26.69 -9.04 -32.53
N PRO A 14 26.95 -10.34 -32.30
CA PRO A 14 27.82 -11.13 -33.17
C PRO A 14 27.26 -11.35 -34.59
N CYS A 15 25.93 -11.47 -34.74
CA CYS A 15 25.28 -11.62 -36.06
C CYS A 15 25.18 -10.30 -36.82
N VAL A 16 24.87 -9.20 -36.11
CA VAL A 16 24.72 -7.87 -36.72
C VAL A 16 26.04 -7.33 -37.27
N LEU A 17 27.16 -7.58 -36.58
CA LEU A 17 28.49 -7.15 -37.02
C LEU A 17 29.01 -7.92 -38.25
N ARG A 18 28.60 -9.18 -38.46
CA ARG A 18 29.08 -10.01 -39.59
C ARG A 18 28.45 -9.66 -40.94
N LEU A 19 27.30 -9.00 -40.95
CA LEU A 19 26.48 -8.72 -42.14
C LEU A 19 26.46 -7.24 -42.57
N GLY A 20 27.22 -6.37 -41.90
CA GLY A 20 27.28 -4.94 -42.25
C GLY A 20 25.98 -4.15 -42.01
N ILE A 21 25.06 -4.69 -41.19
CA ILE A 21 23.75 -4.11 -40.90
C ILE A 21 23.92 -2.93 -39.95
N LYS A 22 23.48 -1.73 -40.37
CA LYS A 22 23.64 -0.49 -39.60
C LYS A 22 22.39 -0.11 -38.79
N ALA A 23 21.22 -0.66 -39.12
CA ALA A 23 19.97 -0.36 -38.42
C ALA A 23 18.99 -1.55 -38.47
N LEU A 24 18.24 -1.75 -37.38
CA LEU A 24 17.17 -2.74 -37.24
C LEU A 24 15.87 -2.05 -36.84
N ARG A 25 14.76 -2.37 -37.49
CA ARG A 25 13.43 -1.87 -37.13
C ARG A 25 12.51 -3.02 -36.72
N PRO A 26 11.95 -3.02 -35.50
CA PRO A 26 10.94 -4.01 -35.12
C PRO A 26 9.66 -3.78 -35.93
N VAL A 27 9.14 -4.83 -36.55
CA VAL A 27 7.92 -4.78 -37.37
C VAL A 27 6.74 -5.44 -36.68
N CYS A 28 7.01 -6.56 -36.01
CA CYS A 28 5.99 -7.41 -35.44
C CYS A 28 6.58 -8.11 -34.22
N ALA A 29 5.79 -8.21 -33.17
CA ALA A 29 6.09 -9.04 -32.02
C ALA A 29 4.89 -9.93 -31.73
N TYR A 30 5.13 -11.22 -31.50
CA TYR A 30 4.09 -12.16 -31.05
C TYR A 30 4.60 -13.04 -29.93
N THR A 31 3.68 -13.49 -29.08
CA THR A 31 3.99 -14.40 -27.96
C THR A 31 3.49 -15.80 -28.25
N GLY A 32 4.33 -16.80 -28.01
CA GLY A 32 4.00 -18.21 -28.24
C GLY A 32 4.84 -19.11 -27.35
N GLN A 33 4.20 -20.08 -26.68
CA GLN A 33 4.86 -21.01 -25.73
C GLN A 33 5.71 -20.30 -24.64
N GLY A 34 5.23 -19.17 -24.10
CA GLY A 34 5.94 -18.42 -23.07
C GLY A 34 7.17 -17.65 -23.56
N ARG A 35 7.34 -17.48 -24.88
CA ARG A 35 8.44 -16.73 -25.50
C ARG A 35 7.93 -15.56 -26.32
N LEU A 36 8.75 -14.50 -26.43
CA LEU A 36 8.53 -13.37 -27.31
C LEU A 36 9.35 -13.55 -28.59
N TYR A 37 8.67 -13.53 -29.72
CA TYR A 37 9.29 -13.53 -31.04
C TYR A 37 9.16 -12.12 -31.60
N VAL A 38 10.28 -11.50 -31.98
CA VAL A 38 10.30 -10.17 -32.60
C VAL A 38 10.92 -10.27 -33.98
N THR A 39 10.15 -9.86 -34.99
CA THR A 39 10.60 -9.79 -36.39
C THR A 39 11.17 -8.40 -36.64
N TYR A 40 12.42 -8.35 -37.09
CA TYR A 40 13.08 -7.11 -37.47
C TYR A 40 13.28 -7.04 -38.98
N LEU A 41 13.13 -5.84 -39.54
CA LEU A 41 13.67 -5.51 -40.87
C LEU A 41 15.09 -4.98 -40.69
N ALA A 42 16.04 -5.59 -41.39
CA ALA A 42 17.42 -5.14 -41.45
C ALA A 42 17.65 -4.24 -42.67
N PHE A 43 18.33 -3.11 -42.46
CA PHE A 43 18.66 -2.16 -43.52
C PHE A 43 20.17 -1.97 -43.63
N THR A 44 20.65 -1.91 -44.87
CA THR A 44 22.00 -1.42 -45.20
C THR A 44 21.88 -0.03 -45.80
N VAL A 45 22.50 0.96 -45.17
CA VAL A 45 22.54 2.34 -45.69
C VAL A 45 23.64 2.42 -46.74
N ASN A 46 23.26 2.66 -48.00
CA ASN A 46 24.21 2.94 -49.07
C ASN A 46 24.61 4.41 -49.01
N GLY A 47 25.85 4.68 -48.59
CA GLY A 47 26.41 6.04 -48.44
C GLY A 47 26.80 6.38 -47.01
N SER A 48 27.86 7.19 -46.84
CA SER A 48 28.31 7.68 -45.54
C SER A 48 27.35 8.76 -45.02
N PRO A 49 26.78 8.62 -43.80
CA PRO A 49 25.86 9.61 -43.27
C PRO A 49 26.62 10.89 -42.89
N GLU A 50 26.19 12.04 -43.41
CA GLU A 50 26.60 13.35 -42.88
C GLU A 50 26.01 13.52 -41.46
N LYS A 51 26.84 14.00 -40.53
CA LYS A 51 26.62 13.98 -39.07
C LYS A 51 25.38 14.75 -38.54
N SER A 52 24.58 15.36 -39.40
CA SER A 52 23.50 16.27 -39.01
C SER A 52 22.09 15.87 -39.46
N GLN A 53 21.88 14.64 -39.94
CA GLN A 53 20.53 14.20 -40.35
C GLN A 53 19.79 13.44 -39.24
N PRO A 54 18.48 13.67 -39.06
CA PRO A 54 17.67 12.98 -38.07
C PRO A 54 17.54 11.48 -38.40
N GLU A 55 17.48 10.62 -37.38
CA GLU A 55 17.37 9.15 -37.55
C GLU A 55 16.20 8.73 -38.45
N SER A 56 15.11 9.53 -38.48
CA SER A 56 13.97 9.34 -39.37
C SER A 56 14.36 9.29 -40.87
N PHE A 57 15.45 9.96 -41.25
CA PHE A 57 15.93 10.11 -42.61
C PHE A 57 16.66 8.85 -43.13
N LEU A 58 17.34 8.12 -42.23
CA LEU A 58 18.08 6.90 -42.57
C LEU A 58 17.14 5.74 -43.00
N TRP A 59 15.88 5.76 -42.56
CA TRP A 59 14.90 4.72 -42.90
C TRP A 59 14.36 4.80 -44.33
N ASN A 60 14.46 5.95 -44.99
CA ASN A 60 13.95 6.14 -46.36
C ASN A 60 14.98 5.82 -47.45
N LEU A 61 16.27 5.66 -47.09
CA LEU A 61 17.39 5.45 -48.02
C LEU A 61 17.96 4.03 -48.02
N GLY A 62 17.44 3.12 -47.18
CA GLY A 62 17.94 1.76 -47.03
C GLY A 62 17.31 0.77 -48.00
N THR A 63 18.11 -0.10 -48.61
CA THR A 63 17.60 -1.28 -49.33
C THR A 63 17.26 -2.37 -48.31
N LEU A 64 16.07 -2.97 -48.42
CA LEU A 64 15.66 -4.09 -47.57
C LEU A 64 16.46 -5.34 -47.94
N VAL A 65 17.21 -5.90 -47.01
CA VAL A 65 18.09 -7.04 -47.31
C VAL A 65 17.48 -8.38 -46.89
N GLU A 66 16.89 -8.47 -45.70
CA GLU A 66 16.21 -9.69 -45.22
C GLU A 66 15.38 -9.41 -43.94
N ALA A 67 14.38 -10.26 -43.68
CA ALA A 67 13.66 -10.27 -42.40
C ALA A 67 14.30 -11.28 -41.45
N VAL A 68 14.78 -10.81 -40.30
CA VAL A 68 15.43 -11.66 -39.29
C VAL A 68 14.51 -11.84 -38.09
N CYS A 69 14.21 -13.10 -37.74
CA CYS A 69 13.44 -13.44 -36.55
C CYS A 69 14.42 -13.72 -35.41
N ILE A 70 14.40 -12.89 -34.37
CA ILE A 70 15.30 -13.03 -33.22
C ILE A 70 14.52 -13.65 -32.08
N LYS A 71 15.03 -14.78 -31.58
CA LYS A 71 14.50 -15.46 -30.40
C LYS A 71 15.01 -14.73 -29.16
N VAL A 72 14.10 -14.13 -28.41
CA VAL A 72 14.41 -13.53 -27.11
C VAL A 72 13.95 -14.50 -26.03
N ASP A 73 14.89 -15.20 -25.39
CA ASP A 73 14.56 -15.94 -24.17
C ASP A 73 14.28 -14.92 -23.06
N MET A 74 13.01 -14.82 -22.65
CA MET A 74 12.65 -14.04 -21.47
C MET A 74 13.24 -14.76 -20.26
N VAL A 75 14.31 -14.22 -19.69
CA VAL A 75 14.78 -14.64 -18.37
C VAL A 75 13.60 -14.49 -17.43
N ASP A 76 13.13 -15.59 -16.83
CA ASP A 76 12.14 -15.60 -15.76
C ASP A 76 12.71 -14.76 -14.60
N ARG A 77 12.50 -13.45 -14.63
CA ARG A 77 12.96 -12.56 -13.56
C ARG A 77 12.13 -12.89 -12.33
N VAL A 78 12.79 -13.47 -11.34
CA VAL A 78 12.20 -13.70 -10.02
C VAL A 78 11.75 -12.36 -9.48
N ASN A 79 10.45 -12.26 -9.18
CA ASN A 79 9.93 -11.12 -8.48
C ASN A 79 10.13 -11.37 -6.98
N GLU A 80 11.19 -10.80 -6.42
CA GLU A 80 11.63 -11.06 -5.03
C GLU A 80 10.52 -10.78 -4.00
N LYS A 81 9.64 -9.82 -4.30
CA LYS A 81 8.44 -9.55 -3.50
C LYS A 81 7.45 -10.72 -3.48
N TRP A 82 7.23 -11.35 -4.63
CA TRP A 82 6.34 -12.51 -4.76
C TRP A 82 7.01 -13.83 -4.33
N ARG A 83 8.33 -13.83 -4.12
CA ARG A 83 9.06 -14.96 -3.52
C ARG A 83 8.55 -15.26 -2.11
N ARG A 84 8.26 -14.22 -1.31
CA ARG A 84 7.65 -14.37 0.01
C ARG A 84 6.30 -15.11 -0.04
N TRP A 85 5.46 -14.79 -1.01
CA TRP A 85 4.20 -15.51 -1.22
C TRP A 85 4.44 -16.95 -1.64
N GLY A 86 5.41 -17.17 -2.54
CA GLY A 86 5.81 -18.50 -3.00
C GLY A 86 6.37 -19.40 -1.89
N ASP A 87 7.14 -18.85 -0.96
CA ASP A 87 7.68 -19.58 0.20
C ASP A 87 6.57 -19.98 1.18
N GLU A 88 5.62 -19.08 1.44
CA GLU A 88 4.47 -19.38 2.31
C GLU A 88 3.54 -20.41 1.65
N LEU A 89 3.31 -20.31 0.33
CA LEU A 89 2.62 -21.35 -0.44
C LEU A 89 3.31 -22.72 -0.29
N ARG A 90 4.63 -22.77 -0.44
CA ARG A 90 5.41 -24.01 -0.28
C ARG A 90 5.27 -24.57 1.14
N ARG A 91 5.30 -23.71 2.15
CA ARG A 91 5.14 -24.08 3.56
C ARG A 91 3.77 -24.72 3.81
N TRP A 92 2.68 -24.05 3.45
CA TRP A 92 1.33 -24.57 3.63
C TRP A 92 1.06 -25.82 2.81
N ARG A 93 1.56 -25.88 1.57
CA ARG A 93 1.49 -27.10 0.76
C ARG A 93 2.18 -28.28 1.44
N SER A 94 3.34 -28.05 2.04
CA SER A 94 4.13 -29.08 2.74
C SER A 94 3.44 -29.52 4.04
N LEU A 95 2.86 -28.59 4.80
CA LEU A 95 2.04 -28.88 5.98
C LEU A 95 0.80 -29.71 5.62
N ALA A 96 0.15 -29.39 4.49
CA ALA A 96 -0.95 -30.16 3.95
C ALA A 96 -0.53 -31.50 3.29
N LYS A 97 0.78 -31.83 3.29
CA LYS A 97 1.38 -33.03 2.70
C LYS A 97 1.02 -33.23 1.22
N LYS A 98 0.87 -32.15 0.45
CA LYS A 98 0.54 -32.19 -0.98
C LYS A 98 1.79 -31.98 -1.84
N THR A 99 1.90 -32.69 -2.96
CA THR A 99 2.90 -32.38 -3.99
C THR A 99 2.45 -31.18 -4.82
N GLN A 100 3.38 -30.56 -5.56
CA GLN A 100 3.02 -29.48 -6.52
C GLN A 100 1.99 -29.97 -7.55
N ALA A 101 2.11 -31.22 -8.02
CA ALA A 101 1.17 -31.82 -8.96
C ALA A 101 -0.23 -32.02 -8.33
N GLN A 102 -0.30 -32.48 -7.08
CA GLN A 102 -1.58 -32.64 -6.39
C GLN A 102 -2.30 -31.31 -6.13
N LEU A 103 -1.55 -30.26 -5.74
CA LEU A 103 -2.12 -28.93 -5.60
C LEU A 103 -2.59 -28.37 -6.96
N ALA A 104 -1.82 -28.61 -8.02
CA ALA A 104 -2.17 -28.18 -9.38
C ALA A 104 -3.49 -28.84 -9.85
N SER A 105 -3.67 -30.13 -9.60
CA SER A 105 -4.91 -30.85 -9.89
C SER A 105 -6.11 -30.30 -9.12
N LEU A 106 -5.94 -29.92 -7.85
CA LEU A 106 -7.03 -29.33 -7.04
C LEU A 106 -7.49 -27.96 -7.55
N LEU A 107 -6.60 -27.24 -8.25
CA LEU A 107 -6.83 -25.89 -8.76
C LEU A 107 -7.09 -25.85 -10.27
N ASN A 108 -7.13 -27.01 -10.93
CA ASN A 108 -7.25 -27.12 -12.40
C ASN A 108 -6.17 -26.31 -13.17
N VAL A 109 -4.93 -26.32 -12.68
CA VAL A 109 -3.78 -25.67 -13.33
C VAL A 109 -2.69 -26.68 -13.67
N ALA A 110 -1.76 -26.30 -14.56
CA ALA A 110 -0.58 -27.11 -14.85
C ALA A 110 0.40 -27.11 -13.65
N PRO A 111 1.10 -28.23 -13.34
CA PRO A 111 2.07 -28.30 -12.24
C PRO A 111 3.20 -27.27 -12.34
N VAL A 112 3.60 -26.91 -13.56
CA VAL A 112 4.60 -25.86 -13.83
C VAL A 112 4.16 -24.49 -13.30
N THR A 113 2.85 -24.22 -13.27
CA THR A 113 2.28 -22.97 -12.76
C THR A 113 2.45 -22.86 -11.25
N VAL A 114 2.19 -23.94 -10.51
CA VAL A 114 2.43 -23.99 -9.05
C VAL A 114 3.92 -23.80 -8.75
N SER A 115 4.78 -24.44 -9.55
CA SER A 115 6.23 -24.29 -9.44
C SER A 115 6.68 -22.84 -9.70
N ALA A 116 6.09 -22.16 -10.69
CA ALA A 116 6.38 -20.75 -11.01
C ALA A 116 5.87 -19.79 -9.93
N TRP A 117 4.73 -20.09 -9.31
CA TRP A 117 4.23 -19.33 -8.15
C TRP A 117 5.16 -19.48 -6.94
N GLU A 118 5.58 -20.70 -6.62
CA GLU A 118 6.53 -20.94 -5.51
C GLU A 118 7.89 -20.25 -5.73
N ARG A 119 8.30 -20.04 -6.99
CA ARG A 119 9.53 -19.31 -7.33
C ARG A 119 9.34 -17.80 -7.41
N GLY A 120 8.11 -17.30 -7.33
CA GLY A 120 7.82 -15.87 -7.53
C GLY A 120 8.07 -15.38 -8.97
N THR A 121 8.15 -16.29 -9.96
CA THR A 121 8.33 -15.91 -11.38
C THR A 121 6.99 -15.66 -12.08
N ARG A 122 5.90 -16.15 -11.48
CA ARG A 122 4.53 -15.90 -11.92
C ARG A 122 3.68 -15.47 -10.73
N ILE A 123 2.78 -14.52 -10.95
CA ILE A 123 1.87 -13.99 -9.94
C ILE A 123 0.50 -14.65 -10.14
N PRO A 124 -0.10 -15.29 -9.12
CA PRO A 124 -1.48 -15.76 -9.22
C PRO A 124 -2.45 -14.57 -9.28
N ASN A 125 -3.60 -14.72 -9.92
CA ASN A 125 -4.68 -13.73 -9.75
C ASN A 125 -5.36 -13.94 -8.39
N ARG A 126 -6.20 -12.99 -7.97
CA ARG A 126 -6.85 -13.01 -6.66
C ARG A 126 -7.70 -14.27 -6.45
N ASP A 127 -8.55 -14.60 -7.41
CA ASP A 127 -9.43 -15.78 -7.35
C ASP A 127 -8.63 -17.08 -7.16
N THR A 128 -7.45 -17.16 -7.78
CA THR A 128 -6.52 -18.28 -7.59
C THR A 128 -5.91 -18.28 -6.19
N ALA A 129 -5.51 -17.13 -5.65
CA ALA A 129 -4.97 -17.04 -4.29
C ALA A 129 -6.01 -17.47 -3.23
N GLN A 130 -7.27 -17.06 -3.41
CA GLN A 130 -8.40 -17.49 -2.57
C GLN A 130 -8.66 -19.00 -2.70
N ALA A 131 -8.70 -19.53 -3.92
CA ALA A 131 -8.86 -20.96 -4.15
C ALA A 131 -7.72 -21.78 -3.51
N VAL A 132 -6.48 -21.28 -3.55
CA VAL A 132 -5.33 -21.93 -2.89
C VAL A 132 -5.53 -22.00 -1.38
N ASP A 133 -5.97 -20.91 -0.76
CA ASP A 133 -6.27 -20.85 0.68
C ASP A 133 -7.35 -21.86 1.08
N GLU A 134 -8.45 -21.92 0.32
CA GLU A 134 -9.53 -22.88 0.56
C GLU A 134 -9.05 -24.33 0.44
N LYS A 135 -8.26 -24.65 -0.60
CA LYS A 135 -7.78 -26.02 -0.85
C LYS A 135 -6.67 -26.47 0.10
N LEU A 136 -5.92 -25.53 0.68
CA LEU A 136 -4.87 -25.83 1.66
C LEU A 136 -5.33 -25.66 3.11
N GLY A 137 -6.50 -25.04 3.34
CA GLY A 137 -7.06 -24.85 4.69
C GLY A 137 -6.25 -23.88 5.55
N THR A 138 -5.66 -22.86 4.94
CA THR A 138 -4.75 -21.91 5.60
C THR A 138 -5.45 -20.90 6.51
N GLY A 139 -6.78 -20.76 6.40
CA GLY A 139 -7.55 -19.76 7.14
C GLY A 139 -7.41 -18.32 6.60
N GLY A 140 -7.09 -18.15 5.31
CA GLY A 140 -7.04 -16.83 4.65
C GLY A 140 -5.66 -16.17 4.61
N VAL A 141 -4.62 -16.88 5.03
CA VAL A 141 -3.25 -16.35 5.12
C VAL A 141 -2.67 -15.98 3.76
N LEU A 142 -2.88 -16.79 2.71
CA LEU A 142 -2.30 -16.54 1.39
C LEU A 142 -3.07 -15.47 0.61
N ASP A 143 -4.40 -15.34 0.78
CA ASP A 143 -5.22 -14.27 0.21
C ASP A 143 -4.88 -12.93 0.88
N GLN A 144 -4.70 -12.92 2.21
CA GLN A 144 -4.24 -11.74 2.93
C GLN A 144 -2.85 -11.31 2.43
N LEU A 145 -1.89 -12.23 2.37
CA LEU A 145 -0.54 -11.95 1.87
C LEU A 145 -0.56 -11.53 0.40
N TRP A 146 -1.44 -12.12 -0.41
CA TRP A 146 -1.64 -11.71 -1.81
C TRP A 146 -2.14 -10.27 -1.89
N CYS A 147 -3.10 -9.88 -1.05
CA CYS A 147 -3.60 -8.52 -0.97
C CYS A 147 -2.52 -7.55 -0.51
N GLU A 148 -1.71 -7.92 0.48
CA GLU A 148 -0.56 -7.12 0.94
C GLU A 148 0.45 -6.89 -0.19
N LEU A 149 0.81 -7.94 -0.92
CA LEU A 149 1.76 -7.86 -2.03
C LEU A 149 1.15 -7.28 -3.31
N THR A 150 -0.17 -7.27 -3.50
CA THR A 150 -0.78 -6.61 -4.66
C THR A 150 -0.96 -5.12 -4.40
N ASN A 151 -1.32 -4.77 -3.16
CA ASN A 151 -1.58 -3.39 -2.76
C ASN A 151 -0.33 -2.64 -2.32
N SER A 152 0.82 -3.32 -2.15
CA SER A 152 2.10 -2.63 -2.02
C SER A 152 2.56 -2.12 -3.39
N ARG A 153 1.94 -1.03 -3.87
CA ARG A 153 2.72 -0.04 -4.63
C ARG A 153 3.94 0.27 -3.79
N GLU A 154 5.14 0.20 -4.36
CA GLU A 154 6.41 0.37 -3.65
C GLU A 154 6.31 1.53 -2.66
N ILE A 155 6.12 1.21 -1.38
CA ILE A 155 6.23 2.15 -0.29
C ILE A 155 7.75 2.19 -0.07
N PRO A 156 8.43 3.29 -0.45
CA PRO A 156 9.83 3.49 -0.16
C PRO A 156 10.08 3.19 1.32
N GLU A 157 11.24 2.63 1.63
CA GLU A 157 11.56 2.18 3.00
C GLU A 157 11.42 3.31 4.02
N GLU A 158 11.71 4.54 3.61
CA GLU A 158 11.51 5.76 4.40
C GLU A 158 10.05 6.05 4.80
N TRP A 159 9.06 5.43 4.15
CA TRP A 159 7.62 5.62 4.39
C TRP A 159 6.97 4.43 5.13
N ARG A 160 7.75 3.38 5.43
CA ARG A 160 7.31 2.30 6.34
C ARG A 160 7.35 2.74 7.79
N ASP A 161 8.22 3.70 8.13
CA ASP A 161 8.27 4.29 9.46
C ASP A 161 7.18 5.36 9.59
N PHE A 162 5.98 4.91 9.95
CA PHE A 162 4.83 5.76 10.21
C PHE A 162 5.15 6.87 11.25
N ALA A 163 5.95 6.56 12.27
CA ALA A 163 6.33 7.53 13.30
C ALA A 163 7.28 8.62 12.76
N LYS A 164 8.11 8.29 11.76
CA LYS A 164 8.92 9.29 11.05
C LYS A 164 8.04 10.18 10.17
N LEU A 165 7.10 9.61 9.42
CA LEU A 165 6.17 10.38 8.60
C LEU A 165 5.29 11.30 9.44
N GLU A 166 4.78 10.81 10.56
CA GLU A 166 3.99 11.58 11.52
C GLU A 166 4.76 12.80 12.00
N ARG A 167 6.03 12.63 12.40
CA ARG A 167 6.90 13.74 12.84
C ARG A 167 7.24 14.75 11.75
N GLN A 168 7.23 14.34 10.48
CA GLN A 168 7.51 15.22 9.34
C GLN A 168 6.27 15.95 8.84
N ALA A 169 5.08 15.51 9.21
CA ALA A 169 3.84 16.04 8.68
C ALA A 169 3.63 17.51 9.09
N THR A 170 3.23 18.34 8.12
CA THR A 170 2.76 19.71 8.35
C THR A 170 1.29 19.74 8.78
N ALA A 171 0.51 18.75 8.35
CA ALA A 171 -0.85 18.55 8.80
C ALA A 171 -1.19 17.06 8.92
N ILE A 172 -2.01 16.72 9.91
CA ILE A 172 -2.55 15.39 10.13
C ILE A 172 -4.06 15.48 10.29
N ARG A 173 -4.79 14.70 9.49
CA ARG A 173 -6.24 14.53 9.60
C ARG A 173 -6.52 13.09 9.97
N ALA A 174 -7.31 12.85 11.01
CA ALA A 174 -7.61 11.49 11.45
C ALA A 174 -9.10 11.31 11.72
N TYR A 175 -9.64 10.21 11.21
CA TYR A 175 -10.98 9.74 11.53
C TYR A 175 -10.89 8.52 12.45
N GLN A 176 -11.63 8.54 13.55
CA GLN A 176 -11.67 7.45 14.51
C GLN A 176 -13.13 7.09 14.85
N PRO A 177 -13.61 5.90 14.44
CA PRO A 177 -14.98 5.47 14.69
C PRO A 177 -15.17 4.70 16.00
N MET A 178 -14.10 4.24 16.65
CA MET A 178 -14.21 3.26 17.76
C MET A 178 -13.54 3.67 19.07
N VAL A 179 -12.40 4.35 19.01
CA VAL A 179 -11.62 4.75 20.19
C VAL A 179 -11.04 6.13 20.02
N ILE A 180 -10.70 6.78 21.14
CA ILE A 180 -10.06 8.10 21.11
C ILE A 180 -8.72 7.97 20.38
N PRO A 181 -8.38 8.87 19.43
CA PRO A 181 -7.12 8.80 18.70
C PRO A 181 -5.93 8.78 19.66
N GLY A 182 -4.92 7.95 19.40
CA GLY A 182 -3.74 7.82 20.28
C GLY A 182 -3.02 9.13 20.63
N LEU A 183 -3.08 10.13 19.73
CA LEU A 183 -2.52 11.48 19.95
C LEU A 183 -3.30 12.31 20.98
N LEU A 184 -4.52 11.90 21.33
CA LEU A 184 -5.40 12.54 22.30
C LEU A 184 -5.58 11.66 23.54
N GLN A 185 -4.88 10.53 23.69
CA GLN A 185 -5.06 9.62 24.82
C GLN A 185 -4.24 10.05 26.03
N THR A 186 -4.81 9.93 27.22
CA THR A 186 -4.07 9.90 28.48
C THR A 186 -3.33 8.57 28.64
N ARG A 187 -2.34 8.52 29.54
CA ARG A 187 -1.62 7.27 29.83
C ARG A 187 -2.57 6.17 30.32
N GLU A 188 -3.50 6.52 31.21
CA GLU A 188 -4.45 5.56 31.77
C GLU A 188 -5.42 5.01 30.70
N TYR A 189 -5.97 5.87 29.84
CA TYR A 189 -6.82 5.41 28.73
C TYR A 189 -6.04 4.50 27.76
N ALA A 190 -4.82 4.92 27.38
CA ALA A 190 -3.97 4.14 26.49
C ALA A 190 -3.64 2.76 27.08
N ARG A 191 -3.26 2.71 28.36
CA ARG A 191 -2.97 1.46 29.09
C ARG A 191 -4.19 0.55 29.11
N HIS A 192 -5.36 1.09 29.44
CA HIS A 192 -6.59 0.31 29.50
C HIS A 192 -6.94 -0.29 28.14
N ILE A 193 -6.85 0.47 27.05
CA ILE A 193 -7.09 -0.05 25.70
C ILE A 193 -6.07 -1.13 25.32
N MET A 194 -4.78 -0.93 25.61
CA MET A 194 -3.73 -1.90 25.28
C MET A 194 -3.94 -3.24 25.97
N LEU A 195 -4.24 -3.24 27.27
CA LEU A 195 -4.51 -4.47 28.02
C LEU A 195 -5.76 -5.22 27.53
N GLN A 196 -6.72 -4.53 26.92
CA GLN A 196 -7.92 -5.15 26.35
C GLN A 196 -7.70 -5.69 24.94
N TRP A 197 -6.81 -5.08 24.16
CA TRP A 197 -6.56 -5.46 22.77
C TRP A 197 -5.43 -6.48 22.63
N GLU A 198 -4.42 -6.42 23.49
CA GLU A 198 -3.25 -7.30 23.50
C GLU A 198 -3.03 -7.84 24.93
N PRO A 199 -3.92 -8.72 25.43
CA PRO A 199 -3.85 -9.25 26.79
C PRO A 199 -2.59 -10.09 27.07
N GLU A 200 -1.88 -10.50 26.03
CA GLU A 200 -0.60 -11.23 26.11
C GLU A 200 0.62 -10.36 26.42
N LEU A 201 0.52 -9.02 26.35
CA LEU A 201 1.66 -8.15 26.65
C LEU A 201 2.00 -8.16 28.14
N ASP A 202 3.30 -8.17 28.44
CA ASP A 202 3.78 -7.96 29.81
C ASP A 202 3.70 -6.47 30.23
N SER A 203 3.88 -6.21 31.53
CA SER A 203 3.77 -4.85 32.08
C SER A 203 4.76 -3.86 31.45
N ASP A 204 5.97 -4.32 31.13
CA ASP A 204 7.03 -3.46 30.61
C ASP A 204 6.78 -3.11 29.13
N GLN A 205 6.28 -4.07 28.37
CA GLN A 205 5.81 -3.89 27.00
C GLN A 205 4.63 -2.92 26.94
N VAL A 206 3.65 -3.06 27.84
CA VAL A 206 2.53 -2.12 27.95
C VAL A 206 3.03 -0.72 28.26
N GLU A 207 3.89 -0.54 29.28
CA GLU A 207 4.42 0.79 29.61
C GLU A 207 5.25 1.41 28.48
N HIS A 208 6.01 0.60 27.75
CA HIS A 208 6.76 1.05 26.59
C HIS A 208 5.81 1.57 25.49
N GLN A 209 4.77 0.80 25.17
CA GLN A 209 3.77 1.21 24.18
C GLN A 209 2.98 2.45 24.62
N VAL A 210 2.52 2.51 25.88
CA VAL A 210 1.81 3.66 26.45
C VAL A 210 2.66 4.92 26.35
N THR A 211 3.94 4.82 26.71
CA THR A 211 4.88 5.94 26.64
C THR A 211 5.10 6.36 25.19
N SER A 212 5.37 5.41 24.29
CA SER A 212 5.50 5.66 22.85
C SER A 212 4.27 6.32 22.26
N ARG A 213 3.06 5.98 22.72
CA ARG A 213 1.80 6.55 22.21
C ARG A 213 1.57 7.96 22.73
N THR A 214 1.70 8.16 24.04
CA THR A 214 1.35 9.43 24.71
C THR A 214 2.39 10.54 24.50
N SER A 215 3.66 10.20 24.24
CA SER A 215 4.70 11.20 23.97
C SER A 215 4.67 11.76 22.54
N ARG A 216 3.86 11.19 21.62
CA ARG A 216 3.87 11.59 20.20
C ARG A 216 3.38 13.02 19.99
N LEU A 217 2.39 13.45 20.77
CA LEU A 217 1.81 14.78 20.61
C LEU A 217 2.85 15.90 20.83
N ASP A 218 3.82 15.67 21.72
CA ASP A 218 4.90 16.62 22.00
C ASP A 218 5.82 16.88 20.80
N GLY A 219 5.98 15.90 19.93
CA GLY A 219 6.76 16.02 18.68
C GLY A 219 6.04 16.81 17.58
N LEU A 220 4.75 17.13 17.76
CA LEU A 220 3.86 17.68 16.73
C LEU A 220 3.43 19.14 17.01
N ARG A 221 4.25 19.91 17.72
CA ARG A 221 3.95 21.30 18.12
C ARG A 221 3.70 22.25 16.93
N ARG A 222 4.25 21.95 15.76
CA ARG A 222 4.11 22.76 14.53
C ARG A 222 3.17 22.12 13.50
N THR A 223 2.55 20.99 13.83
CA THR A 223 1.69 20.23 12.93
C THR A 223 0.23 20.59 13.21
N ALA A 224 -0.53 20.92 12.16
CA ALA A 224 -1.96 21.12 12.27
C ALA A 224 -2.67 19.77 12.41
N LEU A 225 -3.40 19.55 13.50
CA LEU A 225 -4.09 18.30 13.82
C LEU A 225 -5.60 18.51 13.71
N THR A 226 -6.29 17.65 12.96
CA THR A 226 -7.75 17.67 12.84
C THR A 226 -8.28 16.26 13.04
N PHE A 227 -9.16 16.09 14.01
CA PHE A 227 -9.75 14.82 14.37
C PHE A 227 -11.25 14.87 14.14
N VAL A 228 -11.79 13.83 13.52
CA VAL A 228 -13.23 13.60 13.42
C VAL A 228 -13.53 12.31 14.17
N LEU A 229 -14.39 12.41 15.19
CA LEU A 229 -14.76 11.33 16.09
C LEU A 229 -16.24 11.03 15.94
N GLU A 230 -16.62 9.76 16.01
CA GLU A 230 -18.02 9.40 16.23
C GLU A 230 -18.42 9.74 17.68
N GLU A 231 -19.65 10.18 17.92
CA GLU A 231 -20.18 10.45 19.26
C GLU A 231 -19.95 9.27 20.22
N GLY A 232 -20.09 8.04 19.72
CA GLY A 232 -19.83 6.83 20.50
C GLY A 232 -18.40 6.71 21.02
N VAL A 233 -17.42 7.38 20.41
CA VAL A 233 -16.01 7.36 20.85
C VAL A 233 -15.82 8.11 22.16
N VAL A 234 -16.48 9.25 22.31
CA VAL A 234 -16.40 10.09 23.52
C VAL A 234 -17.45 9.70 24.56
N GLY A 235 -18.56 9.09 24.15
CA GLY A 235 -19.63 8.65 25.05
C GLY A 235 -19.50 7.22 25.57
N ARG A 236 -18.62 6.38 25.02
CA ARG A 236 -18.42 5.01 25.51
C ARG A 236 -17.50 5.00 26.72
N GLN A 237 -17.95 4.40 27.81
CA GLN A 237 -17.11 4.18 28.98
C GLN A 237 -15.98 3.21 28.67
N VAL A 238 -14.74 3.65 28.89
CA VAL A 238 -13.52 2.83 28.86
C VAL A 238 -12.92 2.87 30.26
N GLY A 239 -12.82 1.71 30.91
CA GLY A 239 -12.41 1.64 32.31
C GLY A 239 -13.44 2.25 33.25
N SER A 240 -12.98 3.06 34.22
CA SER A 240 -13.83 3.72 35.21
C SER A 240 -14.38 5.06 34.69
N ALA A 241 -15.41 5.57 35.35
CA ALA A 241 -15.94 6.91 35.09
C ALA A 241 -14.87 7.98 35.31
N ASP A 242 -14.03 7.85 36.35
CA ASP A 242 -12.94 8.79 36.63
C ASP A 242 -11.88 8.81 35.52
N LEU A 243 -11.50 7.64 34.99
CA LEU A 243 -10.59 7.54 33.86
C LEU A 243 -11.14 8.27 32.64
N MET A 244 -12.44 8.10 32.36
CA MET A 244 -13.09 8.79 31.25
C MET A 244 -13.20 10.28 31.49
N ARG A 245 -13.52 10.73 32.71
CA ARG A 245 -13.52 12.16 33.06
C ARG A 245 -12.16 12.80 32.81
N GLU A 246 -11.08 12.18 33.28
CA GLU A 246 -9.71 12.64 33.03
C GLU A 246 -9.36 12.67 31.54
N GLN A 247 -9.81 11.67 30.78
CA GLN A 247 -9.60 11.59 29.34
C GLN A 247 -10.35 12.69 28.58
N LEU A 248 -11.59 12.99 28.95
CA LEU A 248 -12.36 14.08 28.34
C LEU A 248 -11.77 15.45 28.73
N ASP A 249 -11.34 15.61 29.98
CA ASP A 249 -10.63 16.81 30.44
C ASP A 249 -9.33 17.02 29.64
N HIS A 250 -8.57 15.96 29.39
CA HIS A 250 -7.37 16.04 28.55
C HIS A 250 -7.70 16.52 27.13
N ILE A 251 -8.75 15.99 26.50
CA ILE A 251 -9.17 16.42 25.16
C ILE A 251 -9.51 17.92 25.17
N LEU A 252 -10.32 18.38 26.12
CA LEU A 252 -10.69 19.79 26.26
C LEU A 252 -9.48 20.70 26.47
N ASN A 253 -8.47 20.22 27.21
CA ASN A 253 -7.24 20.98 27.47
C ASN A 253 -6.28 21.08 26.28
N VAL A 254 -6.32 20.11 25.34
CA VAL A 254 -5.42 20.11 24.17
C VAL A 254 -6.06 20.69 22.92
N ILE A 255 -7.40 20.78 22.86
CA ILE A 255 -8.10 21.46 21.77
C ILE A 255 -7.70 22.94 21.77
N ASP A 256 -7.37 23.43 20.58
CA ASP A 256 -7.01 24.82 20.34
C ASP A 256 -7.41 25.18 18.90
N ASP A 257 -8.03 26.34 18.72
CA ASP A 257 -8.60 26.78 17.44
C ASP A 257 -7.56 26.90 16.32
N HIS A 258 -6.28 27.05 16.68
CA HIS A 258 -5.20 27.24 15.72
C HIS A 258 -4.52 25.94 15.30
N ARG A 259 -4.43 24.94 16.19
CA ARG A 259 -3.61 23.76 15.95
C ARG A 259 -4.34 22.43 16.09
N ILE A 260 -5.17 22.24 17.11
CA ILE A 260 -5.81 20.95 17.41
C ILE A 260 -7.31 21.13 17.38
N ARG A 261 -7.93 20.63 16.31
CA ARG A 261 -9.38 20.66 16.15
C ARG A 261 -9.95 19.26 16.32
N VAL A 262 -11.00 19.14 17.13
CA VAL A 262 -11.76 17.91 17.30
C VAL A 262 -13.21 18.22 16.94
N SER A 263 -13.76 17.42 16.03
CA SER A 263 -15.16 17.49 15.61
C SER A 263 -15.83 16.16 15.90
N VAL A 264 -17.05 16.21 16.45
CA VAL A 264 -17.85 15.03 16.79
C VAL A 264 -18.99 14.86 15.79
N ILE A 265 -19.11 13.68 15.20
CA ILE A 265 -20.27 13.28 14.40
C ILE A 265 -21.36 12.80 15.37
N PRO A 266 -22.52 13.46 15.41
CA PRO A 266 -23.59 13.05 16.31
C PRO A 266 -24.27 11.78 15.82
N ARG A 267 -24.81 10.97 16.72
CA ARG A 267 -25.47 9.67 16.42
C ARG A 267 -26.65 9.78 15.44
N HIS A 268 -27.27 10.94 15.36
CA HIS A 268 -28.41 11.21 14.46
C HIS A 268 -27.97 11.72 13.08
N ALA A 269 -26.67 11.89 12.84
CA ALA A 269 -26.17 12.22 11.52
C ALA A 269 -26.51 11.08 10.52
N PRO A 270 -26.81 11.40 9.25
CA PRO A 270 -27.14 10.40 8.25
C PRO A 270 -26.04 9.35 8.09
N LEU A 271 -26.41 8.08 8.19
CA LEU A 271 -25.50 6.96 7.92
C LEU A 271 -25.13 6.98 6.42
N ARG A 272 -23.93 7.47 6.10
CA ARG A 272 -23.36 7.28 4.76
C ARG A 272 -22.62 5.94 4.72
N PRO A 273 -22.62 5.22 3.57
CA PRO A 273 -21.87 3.98 3.40
C PRO A 273 -20.37 4.28 3.36
N LEU A 274 -19.82 4.62 4.52
CA LEU A 274 -18.41 4.86 4.78
C LEU A 274 -17.95 3.93 5.90
N MET A 275 -18.39 2.65 5.85
CA MET A 275 -17.82 1.56 6.64
C MET A 275 -16.35 1.38 6.25
N THR A 276 -15.53 2.32 6.68
CA THR A 276 -14.08 2.35 6.53
C THR A 276 -13.54 2.40 7.95
N GLY A 277 -12.56 1.55 8.23
CA GLY A 277 -11.87 1.55 9.52
C GLY A 277 -11.23 2.92 9.81
N SER A 278 -10.59 3.05 10.97
CA SER A 278 -9.87 4.28 11.28
C SER A 278 -8.82 4.57 10.20
N PHE A 279 -8.68 5.85 9.85
CA PHE A 279 -7.67 6.26 8.91
C PHE A 279 -7.10 7.64 9.25
N ARG A 280 -5.91 7.90 8.73
CA ARG A 280 -5.15 9.12 8.91
C ARG A 280 -4.57 9.57 7.58
N ILE A 281 -4.57 10.87 7.36
CA ILE A 281 -3.99 11.53 6.20
C ILE A 281 -2.92 12.47 6.73
N MET A 282 -1.70 12.33 6.21
CA MET A 282 -0.57 13.18 6.55
C MET A 282 -0.19 14.00 5.32
N THR A 283 -0.11 15.31 5.48
CA THR A 283 0.47 16.22 4.49
C THR A 283 1.94 16.43 4.83
N LEU A 284 2.83 16.11 3.90
CA LEU A 284 4.27 16.31 4.05
C LEU A 284 4.68 17.75 3.65
N PRO A 285 5.89 18.21 3.99
CA PRO A 285 6.35 19.57 3.67
C PRO A 285 6.40 19.89 2.18
N ASP A 286 6.56 18.88 1.32
CA ASP A 286 6.54 19.01 -0.14
C ASP A 286 5.12 18.93 -0.74
N GLY A 287 4.09 18.92 0.09
CA GLY A 287 2.68 18.87 -0.31
C GLY A 287 2.16 17.47 -0.64
N ARG A 288 3.00 16.43 -0.58
CA ARG A 288 2.53 15.05 -0.78
C ARG A 288 1.57 14.62 0.32
N LEU A 289 0.62 13.77 -0.06
CA LEU A 289 -0.35 13.17 0.83
C LEU A 289 -0.03 11.69 1.06
N VAL A 290 0.02 11.30 2.33
CA VAL A 290 0.16 9.91 2.75
C VAL A 290 -1.10 9.50 3.50
N GLY A 291 -1.78 8.46 3.01
CA GLY A 291 -2.87 7.80 3.69
C GLY A 291 -2.36 6.67 4.57
N HIS A 292 -2.97 6.47 5.72
CA HIS A 292 -2.71 5.36 6.62
C HIS A 292 -4.03 4.84 7.16
N GLN A 293 -4.34 3.57 6.92
CA GLN A 293 -5.53 2.91 7.45
C GLN A 293 -5.12 1.82 8.44
N GLU A 294 -5.79 1.79 9.58
CA GLU A 294 -5.62 0.74 10.58
C GLU A 294 -6.61 -0.38 10.27
N LEU A 295 -6.10 -1.61 10.13
CA LEU A 295 -6.89 -2.80 9.89
C LEU A 295 -6.79 -3.71 11.11
N MET A 296 -7.83 -4.50 11.36
CA MET A 296 -7.91 -5.43 12.50
C MET A 296 -6.72 -6.41 12.62
N ARG A 297 -5.94 -6.61 11.55
CA ARG A 297 -4.76 -7.49 11.50
C ARG A 297 -3.52 -6.84 10.88
N GLY A 298 -3.44 -5.51 10.85
CA GLY A 298 -2.25 -4.83 10.36
C GLY A 298 -2.44 -3.35 10.01
N VAL A 299 -1.33 -2.72 9.67
CA VAL A 299 -1.29 -1.33 9.21
C VAL A 299 -1.21 -1.31 7.68
N HIS A 300 -2.13 -0.57 7.04
CA HIS A 300 -2.06 -0.31 5.60
C HIS A 300 -1.65 1.14 5.35
N VAL A 301 -0.40 1.35 4.92
CA VAL A 301 0.08 2.66 4.49
C VAL A 301 -0.09 2.77 2.98
N THR A 302 -0.70 3.85 2.51
CA THR A 302 -0.89 4.12 1.08
C THR A 302 -0.28 5.46 0.71
N THR A 303 0.62 5.45 -0.27
CA THR A 303 1.41 6.64 -0.65
C THR A 303 1.16 7.11 -2.08
N GLY A 304 0.10 6.59 -2.71
CA GLY A 304 -0.37 7.03 -4.02
C GLY A 304 -1.37 8.19 -3.93
N THR A 305 -1.22 9.18 -4.81
CA THR A 305 -2.09 10.37 -4.90
C THR A 305 -3.57 10.03 -5.05
N VAL A 306 -3.91 8.98 -5.80
CA VAL A 306 -5.30 8.56 -6.03
C VAL A 306 -5.97 8.05 -4.74
N GLU A 307 -5.30 7.19 -3.98
CA GLU A 307 -5.89 6.60 -2.76
C GLU A 307 -5.88 7.59 -1.60
N ALA A 308 -4.79 8.35 -1.41
CA ALA A 308 -4.77 9.45 -0.45
C ALA A 308 -5.82 10.53 -0.80
N GLY A 309 -6.04 10.79 -2.09
CA GLY A 309 -7.10 11.67 -2.57
C GLY A 309 -8.50 11.18 -2.21
N ARG A 310 -8.78 9.88 -2.35
CA ARG A 310 -10.05 9.28 -1.89
C ARG A 310 -10.25 9.47 -0.38
N MET A 311 -9.21 9.26 0.42
CA MET A 311 -9.27 9.49 1.86
C MET A 311 -9.56 10.97 2.18
N VAL A 312 -8.98 11.91 1.44
CA VAL A 312 -9.28 13.35 1.61
C VAL A 312 -10.74 13.65 1.32
N SER A 313 -11.30 13.15 0.21
CA SER A 313 -12.72 13.33 -0.12
C SER A 313 -13.65 12.72 0.94
N MET A 314 -13.28 11.56 1.46
CA MET A 314 -14.01 10.88 2.52
C MET A 314 -13.96 11.66 3.83
N PHE A 315 -12.78 12.13 4.22
CA PHE A 315 -12.61 12.99 5.39
C PHE A 315 -13.43 14.28 5.29
N GLY A 316 -13.48 14.90 4.11
CA GLY A 316 -14.30 16.09 3.87
C GLY A 316 -15.80 15.82 4.05
N SER A 317 -16.27 14.64 3.63
CA SER A 317 -17.66 14.22 3.83
C SER A 317 -17.96 13.98 5.31
N LEU A 318 -17.07 13.32 6.05
CA LEU A 318 -17.20 13.09 7.49
C LEU A 318 -17.20 14.41 8.27
N GLN A 319 -16.31 15.34 7.90
CA GLN A 319 -16.24 16.66 8.53
C GLN A 319 -17.49 17.50 8.28
N ALA A 320 -18.15 17.34 7.13
CA ALA A 320 -19.39 18.07 6.81
C ALA A 320 -20.58 17.62 7.67
N GLU A 321 -20.59 16.37 8.14
CA GLU A 321 -21.63 15.82 9.02
C GLU A 321 -21.30 16.05 10.51
N ALA A 322 -20.05 16.42 10.82
CA ALA A 322 -19.60 16.64 12.18
C ALA A 322 -20.02 18.03 12.70
N LEU A 323 -20.21 18.13 14.02
CA LEU A 323 -20.38 19.41 14.71
C LEU A 323 -19.16 20.31 14.48
N SER A 324 -19.39 21.64 14.54
CA SER A 324 -18.29 22.60 14.54
C SER A 324 -17.35 22.33 15.72
N PRO A 325 -16.07 22.76 15.66
CA PRO A 325 -15.13 22.55 16.76
C PRO A 325 -15.64 23.06 18.11
N GLY A 326 -16.24 24.26 18.13
CA GLY A 326 -16.84 24.83 19.35
C GLY A 326 -18.02 24.00 19.87
N ALA A 327 -18.97 23.63 19.00
CA ALA A 327 -20.10 22.79 19.39
C ALA A 327 -19.66 21.38 19.84
N SER A 328 -18.56 20.86 19.28
CA SER A 328 -17.96 19.59 19.70
C SER A 328 -17.31 19.70 21.07
N ALA A 329 -16.63 20.82 21.36
CA ALA A 329 -16.07 21.07 22.68
C ALA A 329 -17.18 21.19 23.75
N ASP A 330 -18.27 21.91 23.44
CA ASP A 330 -19.44 22.00 24.31
C ASP A 330 -20.08 20.62 24.55
N PHE A 331 -20.20 19.81 23.49
CA PHE A 331 -20.72 18.45 23.58
C PHE A 331 -19.86 17.57 24.51
N ILE A 332 -18.53 17.61 24.33
CA ILE A 332 -17.58 16.87 25.18
C ILE A 332 -17.63 17.36 26.63
N ALA A 333 -17.72 18.67 26.85
CA ALA A 333 -17.82 19.26 28.18
C ALA A 333 -19.11 18.87 28.92
N ASN A 334 -20.22 18.68 28.18
CA ASN A 334 -21.46 18.19 28.76
C ASN A 334 -21.38 16.71 29.12
N LEU A 335 -20.87 15.86 28.22
CA LEU A 335 -20.62 14.44 28.53
C LEU A 335 -19.72 14.25 29.75
N ARG A 336 -18.70 15.09 29.89
CA ARG A 336 -17.79 15.09 31.05
C ARG A 336 -18.48 15.38 32.39
N LYS A 337 -19.60 16.10 32.40
CA LYS A 337 -20.41 16.35 33.60
C LYS A 337 -21.34 15.17 33.94
N GLU A 338 -21.71 14.38 32.93
CA GLU A 338 -22.63 13.25 33.04
C GLU A 338 -21.92 11.93 33.36
N THR A 339 -20.63 11.82 33.00
CA THR A 339 -19.72 10.72 33.37
C THR A 339 -19.33 10.87 34.83
#